data_AF-A0ABD0P742-F1
#
_entry.id   AF-A0ABD0P742-F1
#
_cell.length_a   1.000
_cell.length_b   1.000
_cell.length_c   1.000
_cell.angle_alpha   90.00
_cell.angle_beta   90.00
_cell.angle_gamma   90.00
#
_symmetry.space_group_name_H-M   'P 1'
#
loop_
_entity.id
_entity.type
_entity.pdbx_description
1 polymer ?
#
loop_
_entity_poly.entity_id
_entity_poly.type
_entity_poly.pdbx_seq_one_letter_code
_entity_poly.pdbx_strand_id
1 'polypeptide(L)'
;LLYNWSMSLPSNMVLKKAVDSLLCSMCHIHPTYFSLLMSWMGIVAPPAAQTNAQRRMAMTDDGKKQHDLNSAASLTDDSKHARTPITVPVSLSECQLVTLAAASQSPGAIQQLLDSGLPSLLVRSLADLCCNLLVSADLPLPAGFSTQAERRQYSHNQPSSSSANRPPLAPELAAPVLRFLTEVGNSHTMKDWLGGPEVNPLWTALLFLLCHSSASGAANASASNSNNSSISGHGASPSTSHASAAPHTSGASYSLASTSRSSGLTTQQRTAIENATVAFFLQCISCHPNNQRLMAQ
;
A
#
# COMPACT_ATOMS: atom_id res chain seq x y z
N LEU A 1 -17.42 0.14 23.20
CA LEU A 1 -16.57 -0.59 24.18
C LEU A 1 -15.59 -1.53 23.48
N LEU A 2 -16.06 -2.52 22.70
CA LEU A 2 -15.20 -3.51 22.04
C LEU A 2 -14.17 -2.91 21.06
N TYR A 3 -14.57 -1.92 20.27
CA TYR A 3 -13.63 -1.22 19.38
C TYR A 3 -12.47 -0.58 20.15
N ASN A 4 -12.74 0.13 21.25
CA ASN A 4 -11.71 0.75 22.08
C ASN A 4 -10.77 -0.32 22.66
N TRP A 5 -11.30 -1.44 23.13
CA TRP A 5 -10.48 -2.55 23.59
C TRP A 5 -9.57 -3.10 22.49
N SER A 6 -10.10 -3.28 21.27
CA SER A 6 -9.27 -3.73 20.14
C SER A 6 -8.16 -2.74 19.78
N MET A 7 -8.41 -1.43 19.90
CA MET A 7 -7.41 -0.39 19.65
C MET A 7 -6.35 -0.28 20.75
N SER A 8 -6.65 -0.73 21.97
CA SER A 8 -5.68 -0.80 23.07
C SER A 8 -4.77 -2.03 23.03
N LEU A 9 -5.04 -2.99 22.15
CA LEU A 9 -4.28 -4.24 22.06
C LEU A 9 -3.32 -4.24 20.87
N PRO A 10 -2.05 -4.68 21.06
CA PRO A 10 -1.09 -4.93 19.98
C PRO A 10 -1.61 -5.92 18.91
N SER A 11 -1.22 -5.70 17.64
CA SER A 11 -1.66 -6.48 16.47
C SER A 11 -1.28 -7.97 16.51
N ASN A 12 -0.22 -8.32 17.23
CA ASN A 12 0.33 -9.67 17.37
C ASN A 12 -0.28 -10.49 18.52
N MET A 13 -1.19 -9.93 19.32
CA MET A 13 -1.78 -10.63 20.44
C MET A 13 -2.99 -11.49 20.02
N VAL A 14 -3.04 -12.73 20.52
CA VAL A 14 -4.19 -13.63 20.33
C VAL A 14 -5.48 -13.03 20.88
N LEU A 15 -5.40 -12.30 22.00
CA LEU A 15 -6.56 -11.60 22.57
C LEU A 15 -7.16 -10.58 21.60
N LYS A 16 -6.33 -9.85 20.85
CA LYS A 16 -6.82 -8.93 19.83
C LYS A 16 -7.59 -9.68 18.75
N LYS A 17 -7.05 -10.81 18.27
CA LYS A 17 -7.74 -11.67 17.28
C LYS A 17 -9.10 -12.15 17.78
N ALA A 18 -9.22 -12.50 19.07
CA ALA A 18 -10.50 -12.85 19.67
C ALA A 18 -11.49 -11.68 19.69
N VAL A 19 -11.06 -10.48 20.09
CA VAL A 19 -11.90 -9.27 20.07
C VAL A 19 -12.30 -8.88 18.65
N ASP A 20 -11.38 -8.96 17.69
CA ASP A 20 -11.64 -8.67 16.28
C ASP A 20 -12.61 -9.70 15.67
N SER A 21 -12.54 -10.97 16.07
CA SER A 21 -13.51 -12.01 15.68
C SER A 21 -14.91 -11.75 16.23
N LEU A 22 -15.02 -11.24 17.47
CA LEU A 22 -16.30 -10.78 18.01
C LEU A 22 -16.87 -9.61 17.21
N LEU A 23 -16.03 -8.63 16.85
CA LEU A 23 -16.44 -7.51 15.99
C LEU A 23 -16.90 -8.00 14.62
N CYS A 24 -16.20 -8.97 14.02
CA CYS A 24 -16.64 -9.64 12.79
C CYS A 24 -18.00 -10.30 12.95
N SER A 25 -18.21 -11.06 14.03
CA SER A 25 -19.48 -11.73 14.31
C SER A 25 -20.63 -10.73 14.45
N MET A 26 -20.39 -9.60 15.13
CA MET A 26 -21.37 -8.51 15.24
C MET A 26 -21.69 -7.89 13.87
N CYS A 27 -20.69 -7.65 13.02
CA CYS A 27 -20.89 -7.14 11.66
C CYS A 27 -21.63 -8.14 10.77
N HIS A 28 -21.45 -9.44 11.00
CA HIS A 28 -22.15 -10.49 10.28
C HIS A 28 -23.66 -10.50 10.63
N ILE A 29 -24.00 -10.39 11.91
CA ILE A 29 -25.40 -10.34 12.37
C ILE A 29 -26.07 -9.01 11.96
N HIS A 30 -25.33 -7.90 12.06
CA HIS A 30 -25.82 -6.57 11.74
C HIS A 30 -24.82 -5.82 10.83
N PRO A 31 -24.97 -5.90 9.50
CA PRO A 31 -24.05 -5.27 8.54
C PRO A 31 -23.88 -3.76 8.71
N THR A 32 -24.86 -3.06 9.31
CA THR A 32 -24.76 -1.62 9.59
C THR A 32 -23.67 -1.27 10.60
N TYR A 33 -23.26 -2.23 11.44
CA TYR A 33 -22.16 -2.03 12.39
C TYR A 33 -20.81 -1.89 11.71
N PHE A 34 -20.62 -2.46 10.52
CA PHE A 34 -19.39 -2.28 9.76
C PHE A 34 -19.25 -0.84 9.25
N SER A 35 -20.33 -0.26 8.73
CA SER A 35 -20.38 1.17 8.38
C SER A 35 -20.08 2.08 9.58
N LEU A 36 -20.61 1.73 10.76
CA LEU A 36 -20.33 2.46 12.00
C LEU A 36 -18.85 2.33 12.41
N LEU A 37 -18.26 1.14 12.28
CA LEU A 37 -16.84 0.89 12.54
C LEU A 37 -15.96 1.76 11.63
N MET A 38 -16.26 1.79 10.33
CA MET A 38 -15.57 2.64 9.36
C MET A 38 -15.72 4.12 9.70
N SER A 39 -16.88 4.55 10.21
CA SER A 39 -17.09 5.92 10.67
C SER A 39 -16.23 6.27 11.88
N TRP A 40 -16.08 5.36 12.86
CA TRP A 40 -15.18 5.55 14.00
C TRP A 40 -13.70 5.61 13.60
N MET A 41 -13.33 5.00 12.48
CA MET A 41 -11.99 5.10 11.89
C MET A 41 -11.81 6.33 10.98
N GLY A 42 -12.85 7.14 10.81
CA GLY A 42 -12.81 8.34 9.94
C GLY A 42 -12.88 8.05 8.44
N ILE A 43 -13.19 6.82 8.03
CA ILE A 43 -13.22 6.37 6.62
C ILE A 43 -14.48 6.87 5.92
N VAL A 44 -15.63 6.85 6.61
CA VAL A 44 -16.93 7.30 6.09
C VAL A 44 -17.46 8.43 6.98
N ALA A 45 -17.91 9.52 6.35
CA ALA A 45 -18.53 10.63 7.07
C ALA A 45 -19.75 10.16 7.89
N PRO A 46 -19.97 10.66 9.11
CA PRO A 46 -21.12 10.27 9.92
C PRO A 46 -22.45 10.49 9.15
N PRO A 47 -23.45 9.62 9.32
CA PRO A 47 -24.74 9.68 8.59
C PRO A 47 -25.49 11.02 8.71
N ALA A 48 -25.17 11.83 9.73
CA ALA A 48 -25.70 13.19 9.88
C ALA A 48 -25.31 14.14 8.72
N ALA A 49 -24.14 13.95 8.09
CA ALA A 49 -23.66 14.82 7.01
C ALA A 49 -24.32 14.50 5.65
N GLN A 50 -24.58 13.22 5.37
CA GLN A 50 -25.28 12.79 4.16
C GLN A 50 -26.75 13.23 4.16
N THR A 51 -27.39 13.19 5.32
CA THR A 51 -28.79 13.59 5.46
C THR A 51 -28.99 15.08 5.15
N ASN A 52 -28.07 15.96 5.53
CA ASN A 52 -28.21 17.40 5.27
C ASN A 52 -27.93 17.77 3.80
N ALA A 53 -26.99 17.10 3.12
CA ALA A 53 -26.73 17.33 1.70
C ALA A 53 -27.88 16.82 0.81
N GLN A 54 -28.41 15.62 1.11
CA GLN A 54 -29.55 15.04 0.38
C GLN A 54 -30.87 15.78 0.69
N ARG A 55 -31.10 16.18 1.95
CA ARG A 55 -32.34 16.85 2.38
C ARG A 55 -32.40 18.32 1.95
N ARG A 56 -31.26 18.99 1.71
CA ARG A 56 -31.22 20.32 1.08
C ARG A 56 -31.58 20.30 -0.41
N MET A 57 -31.44 19.15 -1.09
CA MET A 57 -31.85 18.98 -2.48
C MET A 57 -33.33 18.58 -2.63
N ALA A 58 -33.97 18.11 -1.55
CA ALA A 58 -35.37 17.69 -1.53
C ALA A 58 -36.36 18.78 -1.06
N MET A 59 -35.89 20.02 -0.81
CA MET A 59 -36.71 21.13 -0.28
C MET A 59 -36.89 22.27 -1.31
N THR A 60 -37.03 21.94 -2.58
CA THR A 60 -37.49 22.91 -3.59
C THR A 60 -38.42 22.20 -4.56
N ASP A 61 -39.62 21.88 -4.08
CA ASP A 61 -40.78 21.58 -4.92
C ASP A 61 -41.80 22.71 -4.67
N ASP A 62 -41.72 23.76 -5.48
CA ASP A 62 -42.78 24.77 -5.57
C ASP A 62 -43.53 24.52 -6.88
N GLY A 63 -44.48 23.59 -6.81
CA GLY A 63 -45.34 23.24 -7.93
C GLY A 63 -46.37 24.33 -8.21
N LYS A 64 -46.10 25.18 -9.21
CA LYS A 64 -47.16 25.92 -9.89
C LYS A 64 -47.06 25.74 -11.41
N LYS A 65 -48.13 25.13 -11.94
CA LYS A 65 -48.54 25.02 -13.35
C LYS A 65 -48.11 26.25 -14.17
N GLN A 66 -47.57 26.08 -15.38
CA GLN A 66 -48.33 26.24 -16.63
C GLN A 66 -47.50 25.91 -17.88
N HIS A 67 -48.22 25.35 -18.84
CA HIS A 67 -47.89 25.02 -20.22
C HIS A 67 -47.34 26.23 -21.02
N ASP A 68 -46.32 26.05 -21.87
CA ASP A 68 -46.38 26.25 -23.34
C ASP A 68 -45.00 26.35 -24.01
N LEU A 69 -45.04 26.11 -25.32
CA LEU A 69 -44.01 25.74 -26.28
C LEU A 69 -42.88 26.76 -26.53
N ASN A 70 -41.73 26.21 -26.94
CA ASN A 70 -40.82 26.69 -28.00
C ASN A 70 -39.54 27.49 -27.60
N SER A 71 -38.42 26.84 -27.98
CA SER A 71 -37.17 27.40 -28.51
C SER A 71 -36.17 28.19 -27.62
N ALA A 72 -35.07 27.48 -27.35
CA ALA A 72 -33.69 27.89 -27.63
C ALA A 72 -33.07 29.07 -26.85
N ALA A 73 -32.40 28.73 -25.74
CA ALA A 73 -31.08 29.26 -25.35
C ALA A 73 -30.59 28.50 -24.09
N SER A 74 -29.27 28.46 -23.88
CA SER A 74 -28.53 27.76 -22.81
C SER A 74 -28.14 26.32 -23.17
N LEU A 75 -27.13 26.10 -24.02
CA LEU A 75 -25.70 26.14 -23.70
C LEU A 75 -25.33 25.23 -22.51
N THR A 76 -24.81 24.04 -22.85
CA THR A 76 -23.86 23.21 -22.11
C THR A 76 -24.05 23.10 -20.60
N ASP A 77 -24.82 22.10 -20.16
CA ASP A 77 -24.65 21.53 -18.82
C ASP A 77 -23.73 20.30 -18.93
N ASP A 78 -22.43 20.55 -18.80
CA ASP A 78 -21.40 19.54 -18.63
C ASP A 78 -21.59 18.96 -17.21
N SER A 79 -22.48 17.98 -17.07
CA SER A 79 -22.72 17.25 -15.81
C SER A 79 -21.54 16.34 -15.50
N LYS A 80 -20.38 16.96 -15.27
CA LYS A 80 -19.24 16.39 -14.58
C LYS A 80 -19.74 16.05 -13.18
N HIS A 81 -20.19 14.81 -13.01
CA HIS A 81 -20.32 14.17 -11.71
C HIS A 81 -18.91 13.98 -11.16
N ALA A 82 -18.22 15.09 -10.87
CA ALA A 82 -17.16 15.14 -9.90
C ALA A 82 -17.85 14.86 -8.57
N ARG A 83 -18.04 13.57 -8.28
CA ARG A 83 -17.91 13.06 -6.91
C ARG A 83 -16.65 13.75 -6.40
N THR A 84 -16.82 14.80 -5.61
CA THR A 84 -15.72 15.43 -4.91
C THR A 84 -15.00 14.27 -4.23
N PRO A 85 -13.74 13.98 -4.59
CA PRO A 85 -13.05 12.84 -4.01
C PRO A 85 -13.09 13.08 -2.51
N ILE A 86 -13.72 12.14 -1.80
CA ILE A 86 -13.67 12.05 -0.35
C ILE A 86 -12.18 11.99 -0.02
N THR A 87 -11.60 13.15 0.24
CA THR A 87 -10.16 13.32 0.46
C THR A 87 -9.97 13.09 1.94
N VAL A 88 -10.22 11.86 2.38
CA VAL A 88 -9.85 11.43 3.72
C VAL A 88 -8.33 11.23 3.65
N PRO A 89 -7.54 11.98 4.44
CA PRO A 89 -6.14 11.62 4.63
C PRO A 89 -6.13 10.21 5.21
N VAL A 90 -5.51 9.27 4.50
CA VAL A 90 -5.38 7.88 4.97
C VAL A 90 -4.32 7.87 6.07
N SER A 91 -4.71 8.26 7.28
CA SER A 91 -3.91 8.08 8.49
C SER A 91 -4.44 6.88 9.27
N LEU A 92 -4.54 5.72 8.60
CA LEU A 92 -4.94 4.48 9.27
C LEU A 92 -3.72 3.88 9.95
N SER A 93 -3.87 3.48 11.22
CA SER A 93 -2.85 2.73 11.93
C SER A 93 -2.91 1.24 11.55
N GLU A 94 -1.81 0.52 11.80
CA GLU A 94 -1.75 -0.93 11.61
C GLU A 94 -2.86 -1.65 12.41
N CYS A 95 -3.12 -1.22 13.65
CA CYS A 95 -4.18 -1.81 14.48
C CYS A 95 -5.57 -1.64 13.85
N GLN A 96 -5.84 -0.49 13.23
CA GLN A 96 -7.11 -0.25 12.54
C GLN A 96 -7.24 -1.12 11.31
N LEU A 97 -6.19 -1.25 10.50
CA LEU A 97 -6.18 -2.13 9.33
C LEU A 97 -6.44 -3.58 9.72
N VAL A 98 -5.79 -4.08 10.77
CA VAL A 98 -6.01 -5.46 11.26
C VAL A 98 -7.46 -5.68 11.70
N THR A 99 -8.02 -4.75 12.48
CA THR A 99 -9.42 -4.85 12.93
C THR A 99 -10.41 -4.72 11.77
N LEU A 100 -10.15 -3.82 10.83
CA LEU A 100 -11.00 -3.62 9.65
C LEU A 100 -11.00 -4.87 8.77
N ALA A 101 -9.83 -5.48 8.52
CA ALA A 101 -9.73 -6.72 7.77
C ALA A 101 -10.53 -7.85 8.42
N ALA A 102 -10.34 -8.05 9.73
CA ALA A 102 -11.07 -9.07 10.46
C ALA A 102 -12.59 -8.83 10.42
N ALA A 103 -13.05 -7.60 10.63
CA ALA A 103 -14.48 -7.27 10.56
C ALA A 103 -15.09 -7.43 9.15
N SER A 104 -14.25 -7.25 8.11
CA SER A 104 -14.67 -7.37 6.70
C SER A 104 -14.82 -8.81 6.21
N GLN A 105 -14.46 -9.82 7.03
CA GLN A 105 -14.67 -11.24 6.68
C GLN A 105 -16.16 -11.62 6.57
N SER A 106 -17.08 -10.74 6.95
CA SER A 106 -18.51 -10.94 6.71
C SER A 106 -18.91 -10.54 5.26
N PRO A 107 -19.76 -11.32 4.55
CA PRO A 107 -20.11 -11.04 3.16
C PRO A 107 -20.74 -9.67 2.89
N GLY A 108 -21.51 -9.13 3.85
CA GLY A 108 -22.06 -7.78 3.74
C GLY A 108 -21.00 -6.68 3.95
N ALA A 109 -20.02 -6.92 4.81
CA ALA A 109 -18.97 -5.95 5.10
C ALA A 109 -17.96 -5.81 3.96
N ILE A 110 -17.64 -6.90 3.24
CA ILE A 110 -16.72 -6.79 2.10
C ILE A 110 -17.27 -5.88 1.00
N GLN A 111 -18.58 -5.92 0.75
CA GLN A 111 -19.25 -5.04 -0.21
C GLN A 111 -19.20 -3.59 0.27
N GLN A 112 -19.55 -3.33 1.53
CA GLN A 112 -19.44 -2.00 2.13
C GLN A 112 -18.00 -1.46 2.11
N LEU A 113 -17.00 -2.34 2.26
CA LEU A 113 -15.60 -1.98 2.18
C LEU A 113 -15.21 -1.55 0.75
N LEU A 114 -15.65 -2.28 -0.27
CA LEU A 114 -15.45 -1.91 -1.67
C LEU A 114 -16.17 -0.59 -2.00
N ASP A 115 -17.43 -0.45 -1.57
CA ASP A 115 -18.25 0.76 -1.77
C ASP A 115 -17.67 2.00 -1.07
N SER A 116 -16.89 1.82 0.00
CA SER A 116 -16.21 2.93 0.69
C SER A 116 -15.09 3.57 -0.14
N GLY A 117 -14.59 2.88 -1.17
CA GLY A 117 -13.44 3.32 -1.97
C GLY A 117 -12.10 3.26 -1.25
N LEU A 118 -12.05 2.80 0.00
CA LEU A 118 -10.82 2.66 0.78
C LEU A 118 -9.81 1.69 0.15
N PRO A 119 -10.20 0.49 -0.34
CA PRO A 119 -9.26 -0.40 -1.02
C PRO A 119 -8.58 0.27 -2.22
N SER A 120 -9.34 0.95 -3.09
CA SER A 120 -8.79 1.68 -4.24
C SER A 120 -7.84 2.79 -3.81
N LEU A 121 -8.16 3.48 -2.71
CA LEU A 121 -7.34 4.55 -2.16
C LEU A 121 -5.99 4.05 -1.62
N LEU A 122 -6.02 2.90 -0.93
CA LEU A 122 -4.82 2.21 -0.42
C LEU A 122 -3.96 1.68 -1.54
N VAL A 123 -4.57 0.97 -2.51
CA VAL A 123 -3.88 0.41 -3.68
C VAL A 123 -3.19 1.52 -4.48
N ARG A 124 -3.86 2.64 -4.73
CA ARG A 124 -3.27 3.76 -5.47
C ARG A 124 -2.06 4.34 -4.74
N SER A 125 -2.21 4.64 -3.45
CA SER A 125 -1.10 5.17 -2.67
C SER A 125 0.06 4.19 -2.52
N LEU A 126 -0.22 2.88 -2.46
CA LEU A 126 0.80 1.85 -2.40
C LEU A 126 1.52 1.73 -3.75
N ALA A 127 0.80 1.81 -4.87
CA ALA A 127 1.40 1.83 -6.20
C ALA A 127 2.31 3.07 -6.37
N ASP A 128 1.84 4.25 -5.95
CA ASP A 128 2.65 5.48 -5.96
C ASP A 128 3.93 5.31 -5.11
N LEU A 129 3.82 4.71 -3.93
CA LEU A 129 4.98 4.40 -3.09
C LEU A 129 5.95 3.44 -3.80
N CYS A 130 5.46 2.33 -4.35
CA CYS A 130 6.29 1.37 -5.09
C CYS A 130 6.99 2.03 -6.29
N CYS A 131 6.32 2.90 -7.03
CA CYS A 131 6.92 3.65 -8.13
C CYS A 131 8.02 4.58 -7.64
N ASN A 132 7.79 5.33 -6.56
CA ASN A 132 8.81 6.19 -5.96
C ASN A 132 10.03 5.38 -5.49
N LEU A 133 9.83 4.16 -4.99
CA LEU A 133 10.92 3.25 -4.62
C LEU A 133 11.70 2.78 -5.84
N LEU A 134 11.04 2.44 -6.95
CA LEU A 134 11.67 2.05 -8.21
C LEU A 134 12.49 3.20 -8.82
N VAL A 135 11.93 4.42 -8.86
CA VAL A 135 12.65 5.63 -9.32
C VAL A 135 13.84 5.94 -8.44
N SER A 136 13.69 5.83 -7.12
CA SER A 136 14.79 6.04 -6.18
C SER A 136 15.91 5.01 -6.30
N ALA A 137 15.60 3.83 -6.83
CA ALA A 137 16.54 2.74 -7.09
C ALA A 137 17.08 2.73 -8.53
N ASP A 138 16.76 3.75 -9.35
CA ASP A 138 17.19 3.89 -10.75
C ASP A 138 16.80 2.69 -11.64
N LEU A 139 15.68 2.04 -11.32
CA LEU A 139 15.15 0.88 -12.05
C LEU A 139 14.26 1.33 -13.20
N PRO A 140 14.22 0.58 -14.33
CA PRO A 140 13.34 0.90 -15.45
C PRO A 140 11.88 0.86 -14.99
N LEU A 141 11.15 1.95 -15.21
CA LEU A 141 9.73 2.02 -14.92
C LEU A 141 8.96 1.11 -15.88
N PRO A 142 8.00 0.30 -15.40
CA PRO A 142 7.16 -0.50 -16.27
C PRO A 142 6.37 0.35 -17.26
N ALA A 143 6.11 -0.19 -18.46
CA ALA A 143 5.47 0.49 -19.59
C ALA A 143 4.02 1.02 -19.37
N GLY A 144 3.50 0.97 -18.13
CA GLY A 144 2.21 1.57 -17.73
C GLY A 144 2.33 2.86 -16.93
N PHE A 145 3.51 3.19 -16.40
CA PHE A 145 3.73 4.40 -15.57
C PHE A 145 4.27 5.60 -16.37
N SER A 146 4.75 5.35 -17.59
CA SER A 146 5.43 6.32 -18.45
C SER A 146 4.53 7.46 -18.96
N THR A 147 3.20 7.30 -18.91
CA THR A 147 2.26 8.31 -19.43
C THR A 147 2.29 9.64 -18.67
N GLN A 148 2.86 9.68 -17.46
CA GLN A 148 3.13 10.94 -16.75
C GLN A 148 4.51 11.52 -17.03
N ALA A 149 5.50 10.68 -17.35
CA ALA A 149 6.89 11.09 -17.57
C ALA A 149 7.11 11.67 -18.97
N GLU A 150 6.51 11.08 -20.01
CA GLU A 150 6.67 11.57 -21.40
C GLU A 150 6.00 12.93 -21.63
N ARG A 151 4.95 13.26 -20.86
CA ARG A 151 4.31 14.59 -20.90
C ARG A 151 5.17 15.69 -20.27
N ARG A 152 6.23 15.34 -19.52
CA ARG A 152 7.14 16.32 -18.89
C ARG A 152 8.33 16.72 -19.77
N GLN A 153 8.71 15.93 -20.77
CA GLN A 153 9.88 16.25 -21.59
C GLN A 153 9.60 17.22 -22.75
N TYR A 154 8.33 17.44 -23.13
CA TYR A 154 7.97 18.30 -24.28
C TYR A 154 7.19 19.59 -23.96
N SER A 155 6.82 19.87 -22.70
CA SER A 155 6.12 21.12 -22.35
C SER A 155 6.88 21.95 -21.33
N HIS A 156 7.79 22.78 -21.84
CA HIS A 156 8.19 24.02 -21.20
C HIS A 156 6.97 24.97 -21.18
N ASN A 157 6.62 25.51 -20.01
CA ASN A 157 5.52 26.47 -19.73
C ASN A 157 4.06 25.94 -19.64
N GLN A 158 3.70 25.26 -18.54
CA GLN A 158 2.40 25.51 -17.88
C GLN A 158 2.34 24.91 -16.45
N PRO A 159 2.02 25.70 -15.40
CA PRO A 159 1.76 25.15 -14.08
C PRO A 159 0.34 24.60 -14.01
N SER A 160 0.16 23.34 -14.43
CA SER A 160 -1.07 22.58 -14.20
C SER A 160 -0.97 21.85 -12.86
N SER A 161 -1.59 22.45 -11.85
CA SER A 161 -1.83 21.93 -10.52
C SER A 161 -2.82 20.75 -10.55
N SER A 162 -2.49 19.61 -9.91
CA SER A 162 -3.41 18.71 -9.17
C SER A 162 -2.93 17.26 -8.90
N SER A 163 -1.63 16.92 -8.95
CA SER A 163 -1.14 15.61 -8.46
C SER A 163 -0.13 15.66 -7.30
N ALA A 164 0.29 16.85 -6.87
CA ALA A 164 1.42 17.01 -5.95
C ALA A 164 1.08 17.17 -4.46
N ASN A 165 -0.21 17.20 -4.06
CA ASN A 165 -0.60 17.58 -2.69
C ASN A 165 -1.21 16.46 -1.86
N ARG A 166 -1.06 15.19 -2.25
CA ARG A 166 -1.53 14.09 -1.41
C ARG A 166 -0.38 13.60 -0.51
N PRO A 167 -0.57 13.50 0.82
CA PRO A 167 0.46 12.92 1.68
C PRO A 167 0.81 11.51 1.17
N PRO A 168 2.07 11.23 0.83
CA PRO A 168 2.47 9.87 0.46
C PRO A 168 2.19 8.93 1.63
N LEU A 169 1.78 7.69 1.34
CA LEU A 169 1.69 6.67 2.37
C LEU A 169 3.03 6.57 3.09
N ALA A 170 3.01 6.59 4.43
CA ALA A 170 4.20 6.35 5.20
C ALA A 170 4.77 4.97 4.82
N PRO A 171 6.07 4.84 4.53
CA PRO A 171 6.66 3.57 4.11
C PRO A 171 6.46 2.43 5.13
N GLU A 172 6.36 2.78 6.42
CA GLU A 172 6.01 1.87 7.53
C GLU A 172 4.67 1.15 7.33
N LEU A 173 3.70 1.81 6.69
CA LEU A 173 2.35 1.28 6.47
C LEU A 173 2.24 0.40 5.21
N ALA A 174 3.27 0.35 4.36
CA ALA A 174 3.23 -0.44 3.13
C ALA A 174 2.98 -1.93 3.40
N ALA A 175 3.75 -2.53 4.32
CA ALA A 175 3.57 -3.92 4.70
C ALA A 175 2.25 -4.20 5.44
N PRO A 176 1.81 -3.37 6.42
CA PRO A 176 0.46 -3.45 6.99
C PRO A 176 -0.68 -3.35 5.97
N VAL A 177 -0.57 -2.47 4.98
CA VAL A 177 -1.58 -2.32 3.91
C VAL A 177 -1.61 -3.55 3.01
N LEU A 178 -0.44 -4.08 2.61
CA LEU A 178 -0.38 -5.34 1.87
C LEU A 178 -1.01 -6.48 2.67
N ARG A 179 -0.67 -6.63 3.96
CA ARG A 179 -1.27 -7.62 4.85
C ARG A 179 -2.79 -7.45 4.98
N PHE A 180 -3.28 -6.22 5.03
CA PHE A 180 -4.71 -5.92 4.99
C PHE A 180 -5.32 -6.44 3.69
N LEU A 181 -4.77 -6.09 2.52
CA LEU A 181 -5.25 -6.54 1.20
C LEU A 181 -5.23 -8.06 1.08
N THR A 182 -4.19 -8.72 1.60
CA THR A 182 -4.11 -10.19 1.70
C THR A 182 -5.27 -10.73 2.54
N GLU A 183 -5.51 -10.19 3.73
CA GLU A 183 -6.53 -10.72 4.64
C GLU A 183 -7.95 -10.56 4.06
N VAL A 184 -8.27 -9.40 3.47
CA VAL A 184 -9.58 -9.16 2.82
C VAL A 184 -9.74 -9.95 1.53
N GLY A 185 -8.62 -10.32 0.91
CA GLY A 185 -8.55 -11.22 -0.23
C GLY A 185 -9.00 -12.65 0.08
N ASN A 186 -9.46 -13.01 1.28
CA ASN A 186 -10.17 -14.28 1.50
C ASN A 186 -11.56 -14.32 0.85
N SER A 187 -12.17 -13.16 0.62
CA SER A 187 -13.45 -13.04 -0.08
C SER A 187 -13.28 -13.13 -1.59
N HIS A 188 -14.12 -13.92 -2.26
CA HIS A 188 -14.15 -14.00 -3.72
C HIS A 188 -14.40 -12.64 -4.38
N THR A 189 -15.39 -11.88 -3.90
CA THR A 189 -15.67 -10.53 -4.42
C THR A 189 -14.44 -9.61 -4.36
N MET A 190 -13.68 -9.69 -3.26
CA MET A 190 -12.47 -8.88 -3.12
C MET A 190 -11.36 -9.38 -4.04
N LYS A 191 -11.19 -10.70 -4.23
CA LYS A 191 -10.22 -11.25 -5.18
C LYS A 191 -10.52 -10.85 -6.62
N ASP A 192 -11.79 -10.85 -7.02
CA ASP A 192 -12.24 -10.38 -8.33
C ASP A 192 -11.85 -8.91 -8.54
N TRP A 193 -12.08 -8.07 -7.53
CA TRP A 193 -11.66 -6.67 -7.57
C TRP A 193 -10.13 -6.51 -7.59
N LEU A 194 -9.39 -7.29 -6.79
CA LEU A 194 -7.93 -7.28 -6.71
C LEU A 194 -7.23 -7.69 -8.01
N GLY A 195 -7.88 -8.49 -8.85
CA GLY A 195 -7.43 -8.82 -10.21
C GLY A 195 -7.98 -7.89 -11.29
N GLY A 196 -8.71 -6.85 -10.91
CA GLY A 196 -9.27 -5.86 -11.80
C GLY A 196 -8.24 -4.86 -12.32
N PRO A 197 -8.55 -4.13 -13.40
CA PRO A 197 -7.64 -3.19 -14.04
C PRO A 197 -7.18 -2.05 -13.14
N GLU A 198 -7.95 -1.72 -12.09
CA GLU A 198 -7.57 -0.69 -11.11
C GLU A 198 -6.32 -1.06 -10.31
N VAL A 199 -6.08 -2.35 -10.10
CA VAL A 199 -5.01 -2.86 -9.24
C VAL A 199 -3.79 -3.28 -10.07
N ASN A 200 -3.94 -3.42 -11.40
CA ASN A 200 -2.84 -3.78 -12.31
C ASN A 200 -1.57 -2.93 -12.13
N PRO A 201 -1.63 -1.58 -12.00
CA PRO A 201 -0.42 -0.80 -11.76
C PRO A 201 0.32 -1.24 -10.50
N LEU A 202 -0.42 -1.54 -9.41
CA LEU A 202 0.16 -2.06 -8.18
C LEU A 202 0.82 -3.42 -8.41
N TRP A 203 0.15 -4.35 -9.11
CA TRP A 203 0.72 -5.67 -9.42
C TRP A 203 2.05 -5.53 -10.15
N THR A 204 2.09 -4.72 -11.20
CA THR A 204 3.30 -4.50 -11.98
C THR A 204 4.41 -3.88 -11.13
N ALA A 205 4.11 -2.83 -10.35
CA ALA A 205 5.11 -2.19 -9.51
C ALA A 205 5.68 -3.13 -8.43
N LEU A 206 4.82 -3.96 -7.81
CA LEU A 206 5.22 -4.95 -6.82
C LEU A 206 6.04 -6.10 -7.42
N LEU A 207 5.65 -6.61 -8.59
CA LEU A 207 6.41 -7.66 -9.29
C LEU A 207 7.79 -7.16 -9.70
N PHE A 208 7.88 -5.95 -10.28
CA PHE A 208 9.18 -5.34 -10.58
C PHE A 208 10.01 -5.15 -9.32
N LEU A 209 9.41 -4.65 -8.23
CA LEU A 209 10.13 -4.49 -6.97
C LEU A 209 10.66 -5.83 -6.47
N LEU A 210 9.86 -6.91 -6.49
CA LEU A 210 10.30 -8.26 -6.12
C LEU A 210 11.43 -8.79 -7.02
N CYS A 211 11.31 -8.65 -8.34
CA CYS A 211 12.31 -9.13 -9.29
C CYS A 211 13.68 -8.44 -9.12
N HIS A 212 13.68 -7.17 -8.71
CA HIS A 212 14.89 -6.36 -8.62
C HIS A 212 15.43 -6.20 -7.20
N SER A 213 14.64 -6.47 -6.16
CA SER A 213 15.11 -6.36 -4.76
C SER A 213 16.20 -7.40 -4.42
N SER A 214 16.24 -8.54 -5.13
CA SER A 214 17.29 -9.56 -4.96
C SER A 214 18.63 -9.19 -5.60
N ALA A 215 18.64 -8.32 -6.62
CA ALA A 215 19.87 -7.95 -7.35
C ALA A 215 20.77 -7.00 -6.54
N SER A 216 20.17 -6.11 -5.74
CA SER A 216 20.88 -5.10 -4.95
C SER A 216 21.66 -5.69 -3.77
N GLY A 217 21.26 -6.87 -3.28
CA GLY A 217 21.97 -7.59 -2.22
C GLY A 217 23.16 -8.42 -2.72
N ALA A 218 23.10 -8.93 -3.96
CA ALA A 218 24.12 -9.82 -4.51
C ALA A 218 25.23 -9.07 -5.30
N ALA A 219 24.91 -7.93 -5.92
CA ALA A 219 25.90 -7.17 -6.70
C ALA A 219 27.06 -6.60 -5.85
N ASN A 220 26.84 -6.38 -4.55
CA ASN A 220 27.90 -5.90 -3.64
C ASN A 220 28.80 -7.01 -3.07
N ALA A 221 28.48 -8.29 -3.27
CA ALA A 221 29.33 -9.39 -2.82
C ALA A 221 30.33 -9.88 -3.89
N SER A 222 30.18 -9.44 -5.14
CA SER A 222 30.98 -9.92 -6.28
C SER A 222 32.09 -8.96 -6.75
N ALA A 223 32.19 -7.76 -6.18
CA ALA A 223 33.10 -6.71 -6.69
C ALA A 223 34.39 -6.53 -5.87
N SER A 224 34.71 -7.42 -4.93
CA SER A 224 36.00 -7.44 -4.25
C SER A 224 36.57 -8.85 -4.27
N ASN A 225 37.34 -9.16 -5.31
CA ASN A 225 38.76 -9.56 -5.19
C ASN A 225 39.20 -10.26 -6.48
N SER A 226 39.45 -9.48 -7.53
CA SER A 226 40.28 -9.91 -8.66
C SER A 226 41.49 -9.01 -8.67
N ASN A 227 42.62 -9.55 -8.20
CA ASN A 227 43.96 -9.31 -8.74
C ASN A 227 44.95 -10.28 -8.07
N ASN A 228 45.43 -11.25 -8.87
CA ASN A 228 46.82 -11.67 -9.11
C ASN A 228 47.88 -11.27 -8.06
N SER A 229 48.89 -12.07 -7.70
CA SER A 229 49.51 -13.22 -8.35
C SER A 229 50.64 -13.78 -7.45
N SER A 230 50.99 -15.05 -7.69
CA SER A 230 52.35 -15.63 -7.68
C SER A 230 53.12 -15.88 -6.35
N ILE A 231 53.67 -17.12 -6.31
CA ILE A 231 55.01 -17.52 -5.84
C ILE A 231 55.16 -18.17 -4.45
N SER A 232 55.37 -19.49 -4.52
CA SER A 232 56.41 -20.30 -3.85
C SER A 232 56.47 -20.46 -2.32
N GLY A 233 56.18 -21.69 -1.87
CA GLY A 233 57.24 -22.63 -1.47
C GLY A 233 57.83 -22.60 -0.05
N HIS A 234 57.71 -23.76 0.62
CA HIS A 234 58.64 -24.39 1.59
C HIS A 234 58.62 -23.97 3.07
N GLY A 235 58.33 -24.94 3.94
CA GLY A 235 59.30 -25.40 4.96
C GLY A 235 59.10 -24.99 6.43
N ALA A 236 58.77 -25.99 7.25
CA ALA A 236 59.30 -26.28 8.60
C ALA A 236 58.97 -25.37 9.82
N SER A 237 58.39 -25.99 10.85
CA SER A 237 58.57 -25.67 12.28
C SER A 237 59.96 -26.18 12.77
N PRO A 238 60.45 -25.98 14.03
CA PRO A 238 59.78 -25.45 15.23
C PRO A 238 60.65 -24.54 16.17
N SER A 239 60.03 -24.15 17.30
CA SER A 239 60.62 -23.96 18.65
C SER A 239 61.05 -22.58 19.15
N THR A 240 60.65 -22.32 20.41
CA THR A 240 61.21 -21.41 21.45
C THR A 240 61.09 -19.91 21.19
N SER A 241 60.80 -18.98 22.11
CA SER A 241 60.56 -18.99 23.56
C SER A 241 60.19 -17.55 23.97
N HIS A 242 59.68 -17.40 25.21
CA HIS A 242 59.73 -16.19 26.05
C HIS A 242 58.87 -14.94 25.73
N ALA A 243 58.05 -14.65 26.74
CA ALA A 243 57.90 -13.35 27.42
C ALA A 243 57.13 -12.21 26.71
N SER A 244 55.96 -11.96 27.30
CA SER A 244 55.51 -10.65 27.79
C SER A 244 55.05 -9.58 26.79
N ALA A 245 53.80 -9.16 27.03
CA ALA A 245 53.22 -7.83 26.83
C ALA A 245 52.84 -7.39 25.40
N ALA A 246 51.53 -7.38 25.14
CA ALA A 246 50.75 -6.42 24.34
C ALA A 246 49.33 -7.00 24.09
N PRO A 247 48.33 -6.25 23.57
CA PRO A 247 48.15 -4.80 23.53
C PRO A 247 46.73 -4.34 23.94
N HIS A 248 46.60 -3.03 24.14
CA HIS A 248 45.32 -2.33 24.19
C HIS A 248 44.55 -2.50 22.88
N THR A 249 43.31 -2.99 22.98
CA THR A 249 42.39 -3.13 21.85
C THR A 249 41.78 -1.77 21.53
N SER A 250 42.46 -0.98 20.69
CA SER A 250 41.80 0.09 19.94
C SER A 250 40.86 -0.59 18.93
N GLY A 251 39.60 -0.79 19.33
CA GLY A 251 38.54 -1.21 18.44
C GLY A 251 38.30 -0.12 17.40
N ALA A 252 38.99 -0.23 16.26
CA ALA A 252 38.62 0.51 15.06
C ALA A 252 37.22 0.05 14.65
N SER A 253 36.21 0.81 15.07
CA SER A 253 34.87 0.73 14.53
C SER A 253 34.96 0.99 13.03
N TYR A 254 35.02 -0.06 12.23
CA TYR A 254 34.75 0.05 10.81
C TYR A 254 33.29 0.51 10.69
N SER A 255 33.09 1.82 10.59
CA SER A 255 31.85 2.36 10.05
C SER A 255 31.82 1.91 8.60
N LEU A 256 31.20 0.76 8.36
CA LEU A 256 30.77 0.39 7.01
C LEU A 256 29.58 1.30 6.69
N ALA A 257 29.88 2.57 6.43
CA ALA A 257 29.00 3.46 5.71
C ALA A 257 28.87 2.88 4.30
N SER A 258 27.99 1.89 4.17
CA SER A 258 27.41 1.55 2.89
C SER A 258 26.56 2.76 2.52
N THR A 259 27.18 3.72 1.84
CA THR A 259 26.46 4.70 1.02
C THR A 259 25.91 3.97 -0.21
N SER A 260 25.10 2.94 0.04
CA SER A 260 24.02 2.60 -0.86
C SER A 260 23.12 3.82 -0.83
N ARG A 261 22.88 4.43 -1.99
CA ARG A 261 21.81 5.40 -2.18
C ARG A 261 20.52 4.73 -1.74
N SER A 262 20.19 4.84 -0.46
CA SER A 262 19.11 4.13 0.16
C SER A 262 17.84 4.76 -0.37
N SER A 263 17.09 4.01 -1.18
CA SER A 263 15.63 4.10 -1.10
C SER A 263 15.33 4.16 0.40
N GLY A 264 14.73 5.23 0.93
CA GLY A 264 14.73 5.60 2.35
C GLY A 264 14.11 4.60 3.35
N LEU A 265 13.98 3.34 2.98
CA LEU A 265 13.60 2.17 3.74
C LEU A 265 14.80 1.52 4.43
N THR A 266 14.60 1.14 5.68
CA THR A 266 15.47 0.21 6.41
C THR A 266 15.42 -1.19 5.78
N THR A 267 16.45 -2.01 6.03
CA THR A 267 16.48 -3.42 5.60
C THR A 267 15.27 -4.20 6.11
N GLN A 268 14.86 -3.97 7.37
CA GLN A 268 13.70 -4.63 7.97
C GLN A 268 12.40 -4.31 7.22
N GLN A 269 12.19 -3.04 6.86
CA GLN A 269 10.99 -2.64 6.12
C GLN A 269 10.98 -3.24 4.71
N ARG A 270 12.13 -3.28 4.03
CA ARG A 270 12.25 -3.91 2.72
C ARG A 270 11.83 -5.38 2.77
N THR A 271 12.40 -6.14 3.71
CA THR A 271 12.04 -7.55 3.90
C THR A 271 10.56 -7.72 4.29
N ALA A 272 10.02 -6.82 5.12
CA ALA A 272 8.61 -6.87 5.50
C ALA A 272 7.68 -6.63 4.30
N ILE A 273 8.03 -5.69 3.40
CA ILE A 273 7.28 -5.41 2.18
C ILE A 273 7.37 -6.60 1.22
N GLU A 274 8.57 -7.16 1.02
CA GLU A 274 8.77 -8.34 0.16
C GLU A 274 7.92 -9.53 0.62
N ASN A 275 8.01 -9.89 1.91
CA ASN A 275 7.23 -10.98 2.48
C ASN A 275 5.72 -10.73 2.37
N ALA A 276 5.27 -9.50 2.63
CA ALA A 276 3.87 -9.14 2.50
C ALA A 276 3.39 -9.17 1.03
N THR A 277 4.27 -8.82 0.09
CA THR A 277 3.99 -8.84 -1.35
C THR A 277 3.83 -10.27 -1.86
N VAL A 278 4.71 -11.19 -1.44
CA VAL A 278 4.58 -12.62 -1.77
C VAL A 278 3.27 -13.18 -1.22
N ALA A 279 2.97 -12.90 0.05
CA ALA A 279 1.71 -13.33 0.66
C ALA A 279 0.48 -12.76 -0.07
N PHE A 280 0.53 -11.48 -0.46
CA PHE A 280 -0.51 -10.81 -1.24
C PHE A 280 -0.77 -11.52 -2.57
N PHE A 281 0.28 -11.79 -3.36
CA PHE A 281 0.11 -12.48 -4.64
C PHE A 281 -0.39 -13.90 -4.47
N LEU A 282 0.17 -14.67 -3.51
CA LEU A 282 -0.29 -16.02 -3.21
C LEU A 282 -1.79 -16.03 -2.88
N GLN A 283 -2.26 -15.07 -2.10
CA GLN A 283 -3.68 -14.95 -1.79
C GLN A 283 -4.51 -14.60 -3.04
N CYS A 284 -4.07 -13.63 -3.83
CA CYS A 284 -4.80 -13.16 -5.01
C CYS A 284 -4.98 -14.27 -6.05
N ILE A 285 -3.97 -15.12 -6.27
CA ILE A 285 -4.00 -16.19 -7.26
C ILE A 285 -4.58 -17.51 -6.73
N SER A 286 -4.61 -17.69 -5.41
CA SER A 286 -5.09 -18.92 -4.79
C SER A 286 -6.55 -19.19 -5.19
N CYS A 287 -6.77 -20.33 -5.87
CA CYS A 287 -8.07 -20.77 -6.38
C CYS A 287 -8.82 -19.71 -7.22
N HIS A 288 -8.11 -18.86 -7.96
CA HIS A 288 -8.71 -17.79 -8.77
C HIS A 288 -8.16 -17.75 -10.21
N PRO A 289 -8.82 -18.37 -11.20
CA PRO A 289 -8.25 -18.60 -12.53
C PRO A 289 -7.96 -17.30 -13.30
N ASN A 290 -8.78 -16.25 -13.13
CA ASN A 290 -8.54 -14.96 -13.77
C ASN A 290 -7.24 -14.30 -13.26
N ASN A 291 -6.99 -14.41 -11.96
CA ASN A 291 -5.82 -13.80 -11.33
C ASN A 291 -4.55 -14.63 -11.62
N GLN A 292 -4.69 -15.96 -11.72
CA GLN A 292 -3.61 -16.84 -12.18
C GLN A 292 -3.20 -16.50 -13.62
N ARG A 293 -4.18 -16.27 -14.50
CA ARG A 293 -3.91 -15.84 -15.88
C ARG A 293 -3.23 -14.47 -15.91
N LEU A 294 -3.71 -13.50 -15.12
CA LEU A 294 -3.10 -12.17 -15.02
C LEU A 294 -1.65 -12.25 -14.52
N MET A 295 -1.36 -13.10 -13.53
CA MET A 295 -0.01 -13.30 -13.00
C MET A 295 0.97 -13.92 -14.01
N ALA A 296 0.44 -14.70 -14.96
CA ALA A 296 1.24 -15.41 -15.96
C ALA A 296 1.55 -14.57 -17.22
N GLN A 297 1.01 -13.35 -17.32
CA GLN A 297 1.22 -12.41 -18.43
C GLN A 297 2.39 -11.49 -18.15
#